data_AF-A0A1I7BNC4-F1
#
_entry.id   AF-A0A1I7BNC4-F1
#
_cell.length_a   1.000
_cell.length_b   1.000
_cell.length_c   1.000
_cell.angle_alpha   90.00
_cell.angle_beta   90.00
_cell.angle_gamma   90.00
#
_symmetry.space_group_name_H-M   'P 1'
#
loop_
_entity.id
_entity.type
_entity.pdbx_description
1 polymer ?
#
loop_
_entity_poly.entity_id
_entity_poly.type
_entity_poly.pdbx_seq_one_letter_code
_entity_poly.pdbx_strand_id
1 'polypeptide(L)'
;AFSLRIRRLYTHPRSGELIGMDSRARTFPGGLRRFIQTRDDTCRTPYCDAPIRHLDHIIAWHAGGPTTAANGAGLCEACNHTKETPGWTARTLPGPEPGPPPGDTPAGGTRHTIELSTPTGHTYHSTAPPLPGTPLTPAPRSGNPPGSETGTTLLDLPLRPTDQPVSRARRQLLQRAKARKSGKRTAGAAA
;
A
#
# COMPACT_ATOMS: atom_id res chain seq x y z
N ALA A 1 14.60 -39.78 12.80
CA ALA A 1 15.02 -38.46 13.32
C ALA A 1 13.78 -37.69 13.76
N PHE A 2 13.74 -37.16 14.99
CA PHE A 2 12.59 -36.37 15.47
C PHE A 2 12.75 -34.91 15.03
N SER A 3 11.70 -34.31 14.44
CA SER A 3 11.71 -32.88 14.12
C SER A 3 11.28 -32.07 15.34
N LEU A 4 12.17 -31.27 15.92
CA LEU A 4 11.83 -30.32 16.98
C LEU A 4 11.05 -29.13 16.36
N ARG A 5 9.91 -28.76 16.95
CA ARG A 5 9.15 -27.57 16.53
C ARG A 5 8.82 -26.70 17.74
N ILE A 6 9.27 -25.46 17.71
CA ILE A 6 8.94 -24.43 18.70
C ILE A 6 7.82 -23.52 18.13
N ARG A 7 6.87 -23.09 18.94
CA ARG A 7 5.89 -22.03 18.62
C ARG A 7 5.74 -21.15 19.85
N ARG A 8 5.77 -19.83 19.69
CA ARG A 8 5.47 -18.91 20.79
C ARG A 8 3.96 -18.76 20.95
N LEU A 9 3.53 -18.70 22.19
CA LEU A 9 2.17 -18.33 22.60
C LEU A 9 2.29 -17.02 23.36
N TYR A 10 1.40 -16.07 23.07
CA TYR A 10 1.35 -14.77 23.71
C TYR A 10 0.18 -14.74 24.69
N THR A 11 0.45 -14.31 25.92
CA THR A 11 -0.55 -14.22 26.98
C THR A 11 -0.75 -12.78 27.42
N HIS A 12 -1.98 -12.43 27.79
CA HIS A 12 -2.27 -11.14 28.41
C HIS A 12 -1.62 -11.10 29.81
N PRO A 13 -0.82 -10.06 30.14
CA PRO A 13 0.07 -10.08 31.30
C PRO A 13 -0.67 -10.11 32.66
N ARG A 14 -1.95 -9.71 32.70
CA ARG A 14 -2.74 -9.67 33.94
C ARG A 14 -3.74 -10.84 34.07
N SER A 15 -4.30 -11.32 32.97
CA SER A 15 -5.34 -12.37 32.99
C SER A 15 -4.80 -13.76 32.65
N GLY A 16 -3.60 -13.87 32.07
CA GLY A 16 -3.05 -15.14 31.60
C GLY A 16 -3.75 -15.71 30.36
N GLU A 17 -4.74 -15.00 29.82
CA GLU A 17 -5.49 -15.41 28.64
C GLU A 17 -4.56 -15.48 27.42
N LEU A 18 -4.71 -16.52 26.60
CA LEU A 18 -4.01 -16.64 25.32
C LEU A 18 -4.55 -15.61 24.33
N ILE A 19 -3.72 -14.63 23.99
CA ILE A 19 -4.06 -13.54 23.06
C ILE A 19 -3.44 -13.72 21.67
N GLY A 20 -2.57 -14.72 21.48
CA GLY A 20 -2.01 -15.01 20.18
C GLY A 20 -1.05 -16.21 20.15
N MET A 21 -0.66 -16.60 18.93
CA MET A 21 0.37 -17.62 18.69
C MET A 21 1.16 -17.32 17.42
N ASP A 22 2.40 -17.80 17.35
CA ASP A 22 3.18 -17.80 16.11
C ASP A 22 2.51 -18.68 15.06
N SER A 23 2.26 -18.11 13.87
CA SER A 23 1.76 -18.86 12.71
C SER A 23 2.89 -19.21 11.75
N ARG A 24 3.00 -20.49 11.38
CA ARG A 24 3.81 -20.96 10.22
C ARG A 24 3.03 -20.92 8.91
N ALA A 25 1.78 -20.45 8.93
CA ALA A 25 0.94 -20.47 7.74
C ALA A 25 1.58 -19.58 6.66
N ARG A 26 1.75 -20.14 5.47
CA ARG A 26 2.07 -19.34 4.28
C ARG A 26 0.93 -18.35 3.98
N THR A 27 -0.32 -18.78 4.12
CA THR A 27 -1.47 -17.93 3.83
C THR A 27 -1.73 -16.93 4.94
N PHE A 28 -1.94 -15.66 4.59
CA PHE A 28 -2.40 -14.65 5.54
C PHE A 28 -3.78 -15.03 6.12
N PRO A 29 -3.96 -15.10 7.46
CA PRO A 29 -5.26 -15.34 8.07
C PRO A 29 -6.23 -14.17 7.87
N GLY A 30 -7.53 -14.41 8.01
CA GLY A 30 -8.58 -13.44 7.64
C GLY A 30 -8.41 -12.03 8.22
N GLY A 31 -8.10 -11.90 9.51
CA GLY A 31 -7.85 -10.60 10.15
C GLY A 31 -6.65 -9.88 9.54
N LEU A 32 -5.56 -10.61 9.28
CA LEU A 32 -4.36 -10.03 8.67
C LEU A 32 -4.60 -9.65 7.20
N ARG A 33 -5.39 -10.45 6.46
CA ARG A 33 -5.82 -10.08 5.10
C ARG A 33 -6.59 -8.78 5.09
N ARG A 34 -7.54 -8.62 6.01
CA ARG A 34 -8.36 -7.42 6.13
C ARG A 34 -7.51 -6.21 6.51
N PHE A 35 -6.56 -6.39 7.42
CA PHE A 35 -5.60 -5.35 7.80
C PHE A 35 -4.80 -4.88 6.57
N ILE A 36 -4.17 -5.81 5.84
CA ILE A 36 -3.32 -5.47 4.68
C ILE A 36 -4.16 -4.77 3.59
N GLN A 37 -5.36 -5.28 3.28
CA GLN A 37 -6.25 -4.64 2.31
C GLN A 37 -6.63 -3.21 2.69
N THR A 38 -6.91 -2.98 3.97
CA THR A 38 -7.31 -1.65 4.48
C THR A 38 -6.12 -0.69 4.48
N ARG A 39 -4.93 -1.18 4.84
CA ARG A 39 -3.69 -0.40 4.83
C ARG A 39 -3.28 -0.01 3.42
N ASP A 40 -3.38 -0.95 2.47
CA ASP A 40 -2.78 -0.81 1.14
C ASP A 40 -3.68 -0.12 0.13
N ASP A 41 -5.01 -0.25 0.25
CA ASP A 41 -6.08 0.27 -0.64
C ASP A 41 -5.99 -0.24 -2.10
N THR A 42 -4.86 -0.01 -2.77
CA THR A 42 -4.54 -0.39 -4.14
C THR A 42 -3.26 -1.24 -4.21
N CYS A 43 -2.95 -1.75 -5.42
CA CYS A 43 -1.71 -2.45 -5.69
C CYS A 43 -0.49 -1.64 -5.23
N ARG A 44 0.37 -2.26 -4.44
CA ARG A 44 1.55 -1.63 -3.85
C ARG A 44 2.76 -1.57 -4.77
N THR A 45 2.68 -2.08 -5.99
CA THR A 45 3.68 -1.80 -7.01
C THR A 45 3.57 -0.34 -7.44
N PRO A 46 4.68 0.43 -7.41
CA PRO A 46 4.67 1.84 -7.77
C PRO A 46 3.93 2.13 -9.08
N TYR A 47 3.08 3.16 -9.07
CA TYR A 47 2.32 3.68 -10.22
C TYR A 47 1.26 2.74 -10.83
N CYS A 48 0.97 1.58 -10.22
CA CYS A 48 0.00 0.63 -10.77
C CYS A 48 -1.46 1.02 -10.50
N ASP A 49 -1.77 1.43 -9.26
CA ASP A 49 -3.11 1.81 -8.76
C ASP A 49 -4.26 0.81 -9.01
N ALA A 50 -3.96 -0.40 -9.51
CA ALA A 50 -4.94 -1.43 -9.77
C ALA A 50 -5.54 -1.98 -8.46
N PRO A 51 -6.78 -2.49 -8.47
CA PRO A 51 -7.37 -3.12 -7.29
C PRO A 51 -6.54 -4.31 -6.80
N ILE A 52 -6.42 -4.46 -5.48
CA ILE A 52 -5.77 -5.60 -4.86
C ILE A 52 -6.52 -6.89 -5.22
N ARG A 53 -5.79 -7.87 -5.77
CA ARG A 53 -6.30 -9.22 -6.07
C ARG A 53 -5.55 -10.28 -5.27
N HIS A 54 -4.26 -10.10 -5.09
CA HIS A 54 -3.39 -10.97 -4.31
C HIS A 54 -2.91 -10.28 -3.03
N LEU A 55 -2.73 -11.07 -1.99
CA LEU A 55 -2.04 -10.69 -0.77
C LEU A 55 -0.85 -11.63 -0.67
N ASP A 56 0.34 -11.08 -0.81
CA ASP A 56 1.57 -11.87 -0.88
C ASP A 56 2.68 -11.23 -0.06
N HIS A 57 3.75 -11.99 0.16
CA HIS A 57 4.87 -11.52 0.93
C HIS A 57 5.77 -10.60 0.11
N ILE A 58 6.32 -9.57 0.78
CA ILE A 58 7.30 -8.63 0.24
C ILE A 58 8.64 -9.36 0.10
N ILE A 59 9.16 -9.88 1.21
CA ILE A 59 10.21 -10.89 1.23
C ILE A 59 9.51 -12.23 1.03
N ALA A 60 9.81 -12.92 -0.07
CA ALA A 60 9.10 -14.12 -0.45
C ALA A 60 9.11 -15.18 0.66
N TRP A 61 7.98 -15.88 0.85
CA TRP A 61 7.85 -16.91 1.88
C TRP A 61 8.88 -18.03 1.72
N HIS A 62 9.17 -18.44 0.48
CA HIS A 62 10.15 -19.48 0.19
C HIS A 62 11.59 -19.05 0.48
N ALA A 63 11.84 -17.73 0.53
CA ALA A 63 13.11 -17.13 0.96
C ALA A 63 13.14 -16.84 2.47
N GLY A 64 12.20 -17.39 3.25
CA GLY A 64 12.14 -17.23 4.70
C GLY A 64 11.35 -16.02 5.19
N GLY A 65 10.64 -15.31 4.29
CA GLY A 65 9.79 -14.19 4.66
C GLY A 65 8.65 -14.59 5.61
N PRO A 66 8.53 -13.95 6.80
CA PRO A 66 7.51 -14.33 7.77
C PRO A 66 6.13 -13.81 7.36
N THR A 67 5.07 -14.51 7.74
CA THR A 67 3.68 -14.06 7.52
C THR A 67 3.29 -13.04 8.58
N THR A 68 3.55 -11.76 8.30
CA THR A 68 3.28 -10.64 9.22
C THR A 68 2.62 -9.48 8.50
N ALA A 69 2.09 -8.52 9.25
CA ALA A 69 1.60 -7.27 8.70
C ALA A 69 2.72 -6.52 7.97
N ALA A 70 3.91 -6.43 8.58
CA ALA A 70 5.06 -5.75 7.98
C ALA A 70 5.48 -6.37 6.65
N ASN A 71 5.49 -7.71 6.54
CA ASN A 71 5.96 -8.40 5.34
C ASN A 71 4.86 -8.74 4.32
N GLY A 72 3.59 -8.37 4.56
CA GLY A 72 2.52 -8.57 3.59
C GLY A 72 2.29 -7.35 2.71
N ALA A 73 1.88 -7.53 1.46
CA ALA A 73 1.46 -6.47 0.55
C ALA A 73 0.27 -6.88 -0.31
N GLY A 74 -0.63 -5.93 -0.57
CA GLY A 74 -1.70 -6.02 -1.56
C GLY A 74 -1.18 -5.74 -2.96
N LEU A 75 -1.37 -6.68 -3.89
CA LEU A 75 -0.92 -6.57 -5.27
C LEU A 75 -2.03 -6.95 -6.25
N CYS A 76 -1.99 -6.40 -7.46
CA CYS A 76 -2.74 -6.98 -8.57
C CYS A 76 -2.07 -8.29 -9.01
N GLU A 77 -2.79 -9.10 -9.77
CA GLU A 77 -2.28 -10.40 -10.24
C GLU A 77 -1.01 -10.25 -11.08
N ALA A 78 -1.01 -9.33 -12.07
CA ALA A 78 0.14 -9.10 -12.95
C ALA A 78 1.40 -8.71 -12.17
N CYS A 79 1.32 -7.68 -11.32
CA CYS A 79 2.46 -7.24 -10.53
C CYS A 79 2.93 -8.30 -9.53
N ASN A 80 2.01 -9.11 -8.98
CA ASN A 80 2.38 -10.22 -8.13
C ASN A 80 3.19 -11.29 -8.87
N HIS A 81 2.84 -11.59 -10.12
CA HIS A 81 3.64 -12.52 -10.92
C HIS A 81 4.97 -11.90 -11.35
N THR A 82 4.98 -10.62 -11.73
CA THR A 82 6.21 -9.91 -12.10
C THR A 82 7.24 -9.90 -10.98
N LYS A 83 6.84 -9.63 -9.72
CA LYS A 83 7.80 -9.58 -8.60
C LYS A 83 8.50 -10.92 -8.31
N GLU A 84 7.95 -12.04 -8.75
CA GLU A 84 8.54 -13.37 -8.58
C GLU A 84 9.53 -13.72 -9.71
N THR A 85 9.64 -12.88 -10.74
CA THR A 85 10.61 -13.11 -11.82
C THR A 85 12.04 -12.77 -11.37
N PRO A 86 13.07 -13.46 -11.90
CA PRO A 86 14.46 -13.24 -11.48
C PRO A 86 14.91 -11.77 -11.58
N GLY A 87 15.72 -11.34 -10.60
CA GLY A 87 16.26 -9.97 -10.55
C GLY A 87 15.34 -8.94 -9.89
N TRP A 88 14.07 -9.27 -9.65
CA TRP A 88 13.20 -8.44 -8.80
C TRP A 88 13.49 -8.71 -7.33
N THR A 89 13.51 -7.66 -6.52
CA THR A 89 13.59 -7.77 -5.06
C THR A 89 12.70 -6.74 -4.40
N ALA A 90 12.17 -7.07 -3.23
CA ALA A 90 11.38 -6.14 -2.44
C ALA A 90 11.71 -6.29 -0.94
N ARG A 91 11.72 -5.18 -0.21
CA ARG A 91 11.87 -5.16 1.24
C ARG A 91 10.99 -4.09 1.86
N THR A 92 10.61 -4.33 3.12
CA THR A 92 9.95 -3.28 3.92
C THR A 92 11.04 -2.38 4.47
N LEU A 93 10.91 -1.07 4.27
CA LEU A 93 11.80 -0.11 4.89
C LEU A 93 11.41 0.04 6.37
N PRO A 94 12.39 -0.01 7.29
CA PRO A 94 12.13 0.40 8.67
C PRO A 94 11.67 1.85 8.63
N GLY A 95 10.70 2.18 9.47
CA GLY A 95 10.38 3.57 9.66
C GLY A 95 11.50 4.34 10.33
N PRO A 96 11.58 5.69 10.21
CA PRO A 96 12.38 6.46 11.15
C PRO A 96 12.06 6.01 12.57
N GLU A 97 13.13 5.79 13.34
CA GLU A 97 13.05 5.54 14.77
C GLU A 97 12.02 6.52 15.39
N PRO A 98 11.16 6.08 16.31
CA PRO A 98 10.29 6.98 17.04
C PRO A 98 11.17 7.94 17.85
N GLY A 99 11.50 9.09 17.26
CA GLY A 99 11.98 10.22 18.02
C GLY A 99 10.90 10.62 19.02
N PRO A 100 11.26 11.21 20.17
CA PRO A 100 10.27 11.74 21.09
C PRO A 100 9.34 12.68 20.31
N PRO A 101 8.00 12.47 20.37
CA PRO A 101 7.10 13.33 19.64
C PRO A 101 7.32 14.78 20.12
N PRO A 102 7.45 15.76 19.21
CA PRO A 102 7.22 17.15 19.58
C PRO A 102 5.82 17.23 20.20
N GLY A 103 5.70 17.92 21.33
CA GLY A 103 4.47 18.00 22.13
C GLY A 103 3.19 18.10 21.29
N ASP A 104 2.15 17.41 21.77
CA ASP A 104 0.79 17.36 21.23
C ASP A 104 0.61 16.74 19.83
N THR A 105 1.67 16.24 19.20
CA THR A 105 1.54 15.48 17.95
C THR A 105 1.15 14.03 18.25
N PRO A 106 0.04 13.48 17.72
CA PRO A 106 -0.28 12.07 17.87
C PRO A 106 0.92 11.24 17.40
N ALA A 107 1.32 10.23 18.18
CA ALA A 107 2.42 9.32 17.87
C ALA A 107 2.17 8.63 16.52
N GLY A 108 2.59 9.28 15.44
CA GLY A 108 2.48 8.79 14.08
C GLY A 108 3.59 7.76 13.88
N GLY A 109 3.32 6.50 14.23
CA GLY A 109 4.18 5.40 13.81
C GLY A 109 4.43 5.47 12.30
N THR A 110 5.62 5.09 11.86
CA THR A 110 5.94 5.25 10.45
C THR A 110 5.00 4.45 9.57
N ARG A 111 4.51 5.12 8.53
CA ARG A 111 3.75 4.52 7.45
C ARG A 111 4.54 3.42 6.75
N HIS A 112 3.89 2.26 6.62
CA HIS A 112 4.44 1.10 5.92
C HIS A 112 4.93 1.47 4.52
N THR A 113 6.22 1.25 4.26
CA THR A 113 6.89 1.60 3.02
C THR A 113 7.64 0.40 2.47
N ILE A 114 7.44 0.12 1.18
CA ILE A 114 8.08 -0.96 0.46
C ILE A 114 9.09 -0.34 -0.50
N GLU A 115 10.30 -0.85 -0.49
CA GLU A 115 11.28 -0.60 -1.53
C GLU A 115 11.28 -1.78 -2.50
N LEU A 116 11.16 -1.48 -3.79
CA LEU A 116 11.15 -2.44 -4.88
C LEU A 116 12.33 -2.13 -5.80
N SER A 117 13.20 -3.11 -6.01
CA SER A 117 14.29 -3.01 -6.99
C SER A 117 13.98 -3.90 -8.20
N THR A 118 14.17 -3.31 -9.37
CA THR A 118 13.96 -3.94 -10.68
C THR A 118 15.22 -4.69 -11.13
N PRO A 119 15.11 -5.63 -12.09
CA PRO A 119 16.27 -6.30 -12.67
C PRO A 119 17.27 -5.36 -13.36
N THR A 120 16.86 -4.15 -13.75
CA THR A 120 17.72 -3.14 -14.36
C THR A 120 18.45 -2.27 -13.32
N GLY A 121 18.29 -2.56 -12.02
CA GLY A 121 18.95 -1.84 -10.93
C GLY A 121 18.21 -0.58 -10.45
N HIS A 122 17.08 -0.20 -11.05
CA HIS A 122 16.27 0.90 -10.55
C HIS A 122 15.54 0.50 -9.28
N THR A 123 15.43 1.46 -8.34
CA THR A 123 14.77 1.28 -7.06
C THR A 123 13.65 2.29 -6.90
N TYR A 124 12.51 1.83 -6.41
CA TYR A 124 11.30 2.62 -6.23
C TYR A 124 10.71 2.40 -4.85
N HIS A 125 10.09 3.44 -4.30
CA HIS A 125 9.42 3.37 -3.00
C HIS A 125 7.90 3.42 -3.18
N SER A 126 7.21 2.62 -2.38
CA SER A 126 5.77 2.57 -2.31
C SER A 126 5.35 2.72 -0.86
N THR A 127 4.75 3.85 -0.51
CA THR A 127 4.32 4.17 0.85
C THR A 127 2.80 3.98 0.94
N ALA A 128 2.29 3.22 1.91
CA ALA A 128 0.85 2.90 2.03
C ALA A 128 0.04 4.19 2.04
N PRO A 129 -1.14 4.35 1.45
CA PRO A 129 -1.88 5.62 1.48
C PRO A 129 -2.29 6.06 2.90
N PRO A 130 -2.71 7.33 3.10
CA PRO A 130 -3.20 7.76 4.41
C PRO A 130 -4.46 6.99 4.72
N LEU A 131 -4.57 6.52 5.96
CA LEU A 131 -5.83 5.97 6.41
C LEU A 131 -6.89 7.08 6.31
N PRO A 132 -8.12 6.76 5.88
CA PRO A 132 -9.21 7.72 5.90
C PRO A 132 -9.32 8.40 7.27
N GLY A 133 -9.42 9.73 7.28
CA GLY A 133 -9.44 10.52 8.53
C GLY A 133 -8.06 10.94 9.05
N THR A 134 -6.95 10.56 8.40
CA THR A 134 -5.63 11.13 8.71
C THR A 134 -5.61 12.59 8.27
N PRO A 135 -5.31 13.57 9.16
CA PRO A 135 -5.17 14.96 8.77
C PRO A 135 -4.03 15.09 7.75
N LEU A 136 -4.31 15.74 6.62
CA LEU A 136 -3.28 16.10 5.66
C LEU A 136 -2.49 17.28 6.24
N THR A 137 -1.37 17.02 6.91
CA THR A 137 -0.44 18.09 7.25
C THR A 137 0.12 18.64 5.94
N PRO A 138 -0.10 19.92 5.60
CA PRO A 138 0.51 20.51 4.43
C PRO A 138 2.03 20.41 4.56
N ALA A 139 2.72 20.03 3.48
CA ALA A 139 4.17 20.18 3.44
C ALA A 139 4.53 21.64 3.76
N PRO A 140 5.60 21.91 4.54
CA PRO A 140 6.04 23.28 4.74
C PRO A 140 6.31 23.89 3.37
N ARG A 141 5.62 25.01 3.08
CA ARG A 141 5.90 25.80 1.89
C ARG A 141 7.34 26.25 2.02
N SER A 142 8.23 25.63 1.24
CA SER A 142 9.56 26.17 0.99
C SER A 142 9.35 27.63 0.58
N GLY A 143 9.84 28.58 1.39
CA GLY A 143 9.72 30.00 1.11
C GLY A 143 10.33 30.31 -0.25
N ASN A 144 9.63 31.09 -1.07
CA ASN A 144 10.22 31.70 -2.25
C ASN A 144 11.36 32.64 -1.80
N PRO A 145 12.53 32.65 -2.46
CA PRO A 145 13.47 33.75 -2.32
C PRO A 145 12.91 35.02 -2.97
N PRO A 146 13.23 36.22 -2.46
CA PRO A 146 12.79 37.46 -3.08
C PRO A 146 13.68 37.83 -4.27
N GLY A 147 13.03 38.14 -5.39
CA GLY A 147 13.49 39.13 -6.39
C GLY A 147 14.45 38.65 -7.48
N SER A 148 13.96 38.65 -8.72
CA SER A 148 14.54 39.46 -9.80
C SER A 148 13.68 39.31 -11.07
N GLU A 149 13.08 40.41 -11.49
CA GLU A 149 12.42 40.57 -12.78
C GLU A 149 13.48 40.80 -13.86
N THR A 150 13.38 40.14 -15.01
CA THR A 150 13.62 40.72 -16.34
C THR A 150 13.19 39.71 -17.40
N GLY A 151 12.38 40.18 -18.35
CA GLY A 151 11.76 39.35 -19.38
C GLY A 151 12.72 38.93 -20.49
N THR A 152 12.35 37.88 -21.20
CA THR A 152 12.48 37.76 -22.66
C THR A 152 11.54 36.64 -23.13
N THR A 153 10.63 37.02 -24.02
CA THR A 153 9.71 36.16 -24.75
C THR A 153 10.48 35.27 -25.72
N LEU A 154 10.27 33.95 -25.70
CA LEU A 154 10.65 33.09 -26.83
C LEU A 154 9.68 31.90 -26.96
N LEU A 155 8.73 32.09 -27.87
CA LEU A 155 8.02 31.16 -28.75
C LEU A 155 7.97 29.67 -28.37
N ASP A 156 6.73 29.24 -28.10
CA ASP A 156 6.03 28.15 -28.78
C ASP A 156 6.68 26.73 -28.76
N LEU A 157 6.34 25.95 -27.73
CA LEU A 157 6.40 24.48 -27.76
C LEU A 157 5.09 23.90 -27.21
N PRO A 158 4.48 22.89 -27.86
CA PRO A 158 3.12 22.44 -27.55
C PRO A 158 3.03 21.73 -26.19
N LEU A 159 1.98 22.07 -25.44
CA LEU A 159 1.55 21.36 -24.23
C LEU A 159 1.34 19.86 -24.53
N ARG A 160 2.03 19.00 -23.79
CA ARG A 160 1.78 17.54 -23.83
C ARG A 160 0.41 17.23 -23.19
N PRO A 161 -0.46 16.44 -23.84
CA PRO A 161 -1.81 16.20 -23.36
C PRO A 161 -1.86 15.09 -22.29
N THR A 162 -1.45 15.39 -21.06
CA THR A 162 -1.71 14.49 -19.92
C THR A 162 -1.94 15.26 -18.62
N ASP A 163 -2.88 16.21 -18.64
CA ASP A 163 -3.47 16.78 -17.42
C ASP A 163 -5.00 16.81 -17.53
N GLN A 164 -5.58 15.66 -17.90
CA GLN A 164 -7.00 15.45 -17.63
C GLN A 164 -7.17 14.85 -16.23
N PRO A 165 -7.88 15.52 -15.30
CA PRO A 165 -8.08 15.00 -13.98
C PRO A 165 -8.87 13.69 -14.04
N VAL A 166 -8.25 12.62 -13.53
CA VAL A 166 -8.75 11.23 -13.39
C VAL A 166 -10.12 11.14 -12.67
N SER A 167 -10.61 12.26 -12.13
CA SER A 167 -11.93 12.41 -11.52
C SER A 167 -13.11 12.13 -12.46
N ARG A 168 -12.95 12.32 -13.78
CA ARG A 168 -14.04 12.08 -14.75
C ARG A 168 -14.17 10.59 -15.09
N ALA A 169 -13.05 9.90 -15.30
CA ALA A 169 -13.02 8.45 -15.54
C ALA A 169 -13.54 7.67 -14.32
N ARG A 170 -13.14 8.07 -13.10
CA ARG A 170 -13.63 7.47 -11.85
C ARG A 170 -15.15 7.67 -11.66
N ARG A 171 -15.69 8.85 -12.02
CA ARG A 171 -17.14 9.11 -12.00
C ARG A 171 -17.90 8.26 -13.01
N GLN A 172 -17.39 8.11 -14.23
CA GLN A 172 -18.03 7.31 -15.28
C GLN A 172 -18.06 5.81 -14.94
N LEU A 173 -16.98 5.27 -14.35
CA LEU A 173 -16.93 3.88 -13.87
C LEU A 173 -17.94 3.62 -12.75
N LEU A 174 -18.07 4.53 -11.78
CA LEU A 174 -19.05 4.42 -10.70
C LEU A 174 -20.50 4.53 -11.21
N GLN A 175 -20.76 5.41 -12.19
CA GLN A 175 -22.07 5.53 -12.82
C GLN A 175 -22.45 4.25 -13.59
N ARG A 176 -21.52 3.66 -14.34
CA ARG A 176 -21.73 2.37 -15.05
C ARG A 176 -21.98 1.21 -14.08
N ALA A 177 -21.26 1.16 -12.96
CA ALA A 177 -21.47 0.15 -11.92
C ALA A 177 -22.85 0.31 -11.23
N LYS A 178 -23.30 1.54 -10.97
CA LYS A 178 -24.65 1.81 -10.44
C LYS A 178 -25.75 1.41 -11.43
N ALA A 179 -25.61 1.72 -12.72
CA ALA A 179 -26.58 1.32 -13.75
C ALA A 179 -26.74 -0.20 -13.86
N ARG A 180 -25.62 -0.96 -13.82
CA ARG A 180 -25.64 -2.43 -13.81
C ARG A 180 -26.31 -3.01 -12.57
N LYS A 181 -26.15 -2.38 -11.40
CA LYS A 181 -26.80 -2.81 -10.16
C LYS A 181 -28.31 -2.51 -10.14
N SER A 182 -28.73 -1.44 -10.82
CA SER A 182 -30.15 -1.08 -10.97
C SER A 182 -30.88 -2.03 -11.93
N GLY A 183 -30.29 -2.34 -13.09
CA GLY A 183 -30.90 -3.27 -14.07
C GLY A 183 -31.03 -4.71 -13.56
N LYS A 184 -30.14 -5.15 -12.67
CA LYS A 184 -30.22 -6.48 -12.04
C LYS A 184 -31.32 -6.57 -10.95
N ARG A 185 -31.79 -5.43 -10.42
CA ARG A 185 -32.90 -5.38 -9.45
C ARG A 185 -34.27 -5.38 -10.15
N THR A 186 -34.38 -4.75 -11.33
CA THR A 186 -35.64 -4.74 -12.09
C THR A 186 -35.89 -6.07 -12.82
N ALA A 187 -34.84 -6.79 -13.22
CA ALA A 187 -34.95 -8.11 -13.85
C ALA A 187 -35.29 -9.26 -12.85
N GLY A 188 -35.19 -9.02 -11.55
CA GLY A 188 -35.52 -10.01 -10.51
C GLY A 188 -36.95 -9.90 -9.93
N ALA A 189 -37.77 -8.98 -10.46
CA ALA A 189 -39.15 -8.75 -10.01
C ALA A 189 -40.21 -9.15 -11.05
N ALA A 190 -39.79 -9.79 -12.15
CA ALA A 190 -40.68 -10.37 -13.16
C ALA A 190 -40.26 -11.82 -13.41
N ALA A 191 -40.54 -12.68 -12.43
CA ALA A 191 -40.59 -14.13 -12.52
C ALA A 191 -41.54 -14.64 -11.44
#